data_AF-A0A0P9EUR9-F1
#
_entry.id   AF-A0A0P9EUR9-F1
#
_cell.length_a   1.000
_cell.length_b   1.000
_cell.length_c   1.000
_cell.angle_alpha   90.00
_cell.angle_beta   90.00
_cell.angle_gamma   90.00
#
_symmetry.space_group_name_H-M   'P 1'
#
loop_
_entity.id
_entity.type
_entity.pdbx_description
1 polymer ?
#
loop_
_entity_poly.entity_id
_entity_poly.type
_entity_poly.pdbx_seq_one_letter_code
_entity_poly.pdbx_strand_id
1 'polypeptide(L)'
;MLSGAEQALRLLFGGDAALWQIIRLSLYVSGAALLLSTLLGVPLGAWLGMRRFPGRRLAVALLYTGMGFPPVVIGLFVYLLLSRSGALGGLGW
;
A
#
# COMPACT_ATOMS: atom_id res chain seq x y z
N MET A 1 28.08 -8.27 10.38
CA MET A 1 27.33 -7.19 9.68
C MET A 1 27.95 -6.87 8.33
N LEU A 2 29.26 -6.58 8.25
CA LEU A 2 29.97 -6.31 6.98
C LEU A 2 29.85 -7.45 5.93
N SER A 3 29.87 -8.72 6.36
CA SER A 3 29.71 -9.88 5.49
C SER A 3 28.31 -10.02 4.86
N GLY A 4 27.25 -9.62 5.57
CA GLY A 4 25.88 -9.68 5.05
C GLY A 4 25.60 -8.65 3.96
N ALA A 5 26.18 -7.45 4.10
CA ALA A 5 26.10 -6.41 3.07
C ALA A 5 26.83 -6.84 1.78
N GLU A 6 28.00 -7.46 1.91
CA GLU A 6 28.75 -7.99 0.77
C GLU A 6 27.98 -9.11 0.05
N GLN A 7 27.35 -10.02 0.80
CA GLN A 7 26.51 -11.09 0.23
C GLN A 7 25.27 -10.53 -0.48
N ALA A 8 24.59 -9.52 0.09
CA ALA A 8 23.49 -8.86 -0.57
C ALA A 8 23.93 -8.17 -1.87
N LEU A 9 25.08 -7.50 -1.86
CA LEU A 9 25.67 -6.90 -3.06
C LEU A 9 25.97 -7.95 -4.13
N ARG A 10 26.54 -9.09 -3.74
CA ARG A 10 26.81 -10.22 -4.64
C ARG A 10 25.54 -10.82 -5.23
N LEU A 11 24.44 -10.91 -4.48
CA LEU A 11 23.15 -11.40 -5.00
C LEU A 11 22.51 -10.39 -5.97
N LEU A 12 22.60 -9.09 -5.67
CA LEU A 12 22.07 -8.03 -6.53
C LEU A 12 22.84 -7.92 -7.85
N PHE A 13 24.17 -7.87 -7.77
CA PHE A 13 25.04 -7.69 -8.94
C PHE A 13 25.41 -9.01 -9.63
N GLY A 14 25.25 -10.15 -8.95
CA GLY A 14 25.43 -11.48 -9.52
C GLY A 14 24.31 -11.93 -10.46
N GLY A 15 23.25 -11.13 -10.59
CA GLY A 15 22.20 -11.33 -11.59
C GLY A 15 21.22 -12.45 -11.26
N ASP A 16 20.93 -12.71 -9.98
CA ASP A 16 19.93 -13.70 -9.59
C ASP A 16 18.54 -13.31 -10.16
N ALA A 17 18.07 -14.10 -11.12
CA ALA A 17 16.84 -13.83 -11.86
C ALA A 17 15.60 -13.85 -10.96
N ALA A 18 15.56 -14.71 -9.93
CA ALA A 18 14.44 -14.79 -9.00
C ALA A 18 14.39 -13.56 -8.10
N LEU A 19 15.55 -13.11 -7.59
CA LEU A 19 15.64 -11.88 -6.80
C LEU A 19 15.19 -10.65 -7.61
N TRP A 20 15.69 -10.50 -8.84
CA TRP A 20 15.30 -9.39 -9.71
C TRP A 20 13.83 -9.44 -10.12
N GLN A 21 13.20 -10.62 -10.18
CA GLN A 21 11.75 -10.75 -10.38
C GLN A 21 10.98 -10.21 -9.16
N ILE A 22 11.37 -10.61 -7.95
CA ILE A 22 10.73 -10.15 -6.70
C ILE A 22 10.89 -8.64 -6.55
N ILE A 23 12.09 -8.09 -6.81
CA ILE A 23 12.36 -6.65 -6.74
C ILE A 23 11.46 -5.88 -7.71
N ARG A 24 11.40 -6.30 -8.98
CA ARG A 24 10.57 -5.62 -9.99
C ARG A 24 9.09 -5.70 -9.66
N LEU A 25 8.60 -6.87 -9.23
CA LEU A 25 7.20 -7.02 -8.84
C LEU A 25 6.85 -6.12 -7.64
N SER A 26 7.71 -6.11 -6.62
CA SER A 26 7.50 -5.30 -5.41
C SER A 26 7.51 -3.81 -5.73
N LEU A 27 8.45 -3.35 -6.58
CA LEU A 27 8.51 -1.98 -7.06
C LEU A 27 7.29 -1.62 -7.90
N TYR A 28 6.85 -2.51 -8.79
CA TYR A 28 5.68 -2.28 -9.62
C TYR A 28 4.42 -2.13 -8.77
N VAL A 29 4.15 -3.08 -7.87
CA VAL A 29 2.96 -3.08 -7.00
C VAL A 29 2.99 -1.87 -6.05
N SER A 30 4.11 -1.64 -5.38
CA SER A 30 4.22 -0.52 -4.41
C SER A 30 4.21 0.84 -5.11
N GLY A 31 4.87 0.95 -6.26
CA GLY A 31 4.91 2.16 -7.07
C GLY A 31 3.54 2.51 -7.64
N ALA A 32 2.81 1.53 -8.19
CA ALA A 32 1.44 1.74 -8.66
C ALA A 32 0.51 2.13 -7.51
N ALA A 33 0.60 1.44 -6.36
CA ALA A 33 -0.18 1.78 -5.17
C ALA A 33 0.13 3.20 -4.67
N LEU A 34 1.40 3.60 -4.64
CA LEU A 34 1.82 4.94 -4.23
C LEU A 34 1.30 6.00 -5.19
N LEU A 35 1.43 5.79 -6.50
CA LEU A 35 0.94 6.74 -7.51
C LEU A 35 -0.57 6.95 -7.40
N LEU A 36 -1.35 5.87 -7.30
CA LEU A 36 -2.80 5.96 -7.10
C LEU A 36 -3.16 6.64 -5.77
N SER A 37 -2.46 6.28 -4.70
CA SER A 37 -2.69 6.84 -3.35
C SER A 37 -2.36 8.32 -3.29
N THR A 38 -1.29 8.77 -3.94
CA THR A 38 -0.91 10.18 -3.97
C THR A 38 -1.84 10.99 -4.86
N LEU A 39 -2.19 10.47 -6.05
CA LEU A 39 -3.09 11.14 -6.99
C LEU A 39 -4.47 11.40 -6.38
N LEU A 40 -4.99 10.50 -5.56
CA LEU A 40 -6.28 10.67 -4.89
C LEU A 40 -6.13 11.31 -3.50
N GLY A 41 -5.18 10.83 -2.71
CA GLY A 41 -4.99 11.23 -1.31
C GLY A 41 -4.49 12.66 -1.14
N VAL A 42 -3.58 13.14 -2.00
CA VAL A 42 -3.04 14.50 -1.88
C VAL A 42 -4.11 15.55 -2.18
N PRO A 43 -4.88 15.49 -3.28
CA PRO A 43 -5.96 16.45 -3.52
C PRO A 43 -7.05 16.42 -2.46
N LEU A 44 -7.48 15.22 -2.02
CA LEU A 44 -8.49 15.08 -0.97
C LEU A 44 -7.99 15.61 0.39
N GLY A 45 -6.74 15.32 0.74
CA GLY A 45 -6.09 15.82 1.94
C GLY A 45 -5.93 17.35 1.92
N ALA A 46 -5.50 17.90 0.78
CA ALA A 46 -5.40 19.34 0.58
C ALA A 46 -6.77 20.02 0.70
N TRP A 47 -7.80 19.46 0.06
CA TRP A 47 -9.17 19.97 0.17
C TRP A 47 -9.68 19.95 1.62
N LEU A 48 -9.47 18.85 2.35
CA LEU A 48 -9.83 18.70 3.76
C LEU A 48 -9.07 19.66 4.69
N GLY A 49 -7.81 19.97 4.35
CA GLY A 49 -6.97 20.91 5.06
C GLY A 49 -7.40 22.37 4.86
N MET A 50 -7.78 22.72 3.63
CA MET A 50 -8.12 24.10 3.26
C MET A 50 -9.58 24.49 3.56
N ARG A 51 -10.54 23.56 3.48
CA ARG A 51 -11.96 23.87 3.67
C ARG A 51 -12.42 23.61 5.11
N ARG A 52 -13.17 24.56 5.68
CA ARG A 52 -13.86 24.41 6.97
C ARG A 52 -15.32 24.05 6.73
N PHE A 53 -15.66 22.76 6.79
CA PHE A 53 -17.03 22.24 6.65
C PHE A 53 -17.44 21.49 7.93
N PRO A 54 -18.75 21.39 8.25
CA PRO A 54 -19.22 20.89 9.54
C PRO A 54 -18.79 19.46 9.87
N GLY A 55 -18.59 18.59 8.87
CA GLY A 55 -18.12 17.20 9.04
C GLY A 55 -16.60 17.01 9.15
N ARG A 56 -15.79 18.08 9.07
CA ARG A 56 -14.33 17.98 8.98
C ARG A 56 -13.70 17.22 10.14
N ARG A 57 -14.19 17.44 11.37
CA ARG A 57 -13.64 16.79 12.57
C ARG A 57 -13.82 15.27 12.52
N LEU A 58 -14.97 14.80 12.04
CA LEU A 58 -15.24 13.37 11.86
C LEU A 58 -14.35 12.79 10.74
N ALA A 59 -14.24 13.47 9.60
CA ALA A 59 -13.38 13.04 8.50
C ALA A 59 -11.91 12.91 8.93
N VAL A 60 -11.39 13.90 9.67
CA VAL A 60 -10.03 13.87 10.21
C VAL A 60 -9.87 12.75 11.24
N ALA A 61 -10.84 12.54 12.13
CA ALA A 61 -10.81 11.45 13.10
C ALA A 61 -10.75 10.09 12.39
N LEU A 62 -11.60 9.85 11.38
CA LEU A 62 -11.60 8.61 10.60
C LEU A 62 -10.27 8.37 9.88
N LEU A 63 -9.65 9.42 9.32
CA LEU A 63 -8.33 9.31 8.68
C LEU A 63 -7.24 8.88 9.68
N TYR A 64 -7.17 9.52 10.85
CA TYR A 64 -6.20 9.16 11.88
C TYR A 64 -6.47 7.78 12.49
N THR A 65 -7.74 7.41 12.68
CA THR A 65 -8.10 6.05 13.09
C THR A 65 -7.66 5.04 12.04
N GLY A 66 -7.89 5.33 10.76
CA GLY A 66 -7.41 4.55 9.62
C GLY A 66 -5.89 4.30 9.66
N MET A 67 -5.10 5.34 9.95
CA MET A 67 -3.63 5.22 10.11
C MET A 67 -3.20 4.33 11.28
N GLY A 68 -4.07 4.14 12.28
CA GLY A 68 -3.80 3.30 13.45
C GLY A 68 -4.22 1.83 13.30
N PHE A 69 -4.85 1.44 12.18
CA PHE A 69 -5.30 0.06 12.00
C PHE A 69 -4.10 -0.91 11.89
N PRO A 70 -4.17 -2.10 12.52
CA PRO A 70 -3.16 -3.13 12.33
C PRO A 70 -3.10 -3.56 10.85
N PRO A 71 -1.90 -3.69 10.26
CA PRO A 71 -1.76 -4.09 8.85
C PRO A 71 -2.47 -5.40 8.50
N VAL A 72 -2.49 -6.36 9.44
CA VAL A 72 -3.16 -7.65 9.29
C VAL A 72 -4.68 -7.50 9.13
N VAL A 73 -5.30 -6.55 9.85
CA VAL A 73 -6.75 -6.31 9.77
C VAL A 73 -7.12 -5.76 8.40
N ILE A 74 -6.33 -4.81 7.89
CA ILE A 74 -6.52 -4.27 6.53
C ILE A 74 -6.33 -5.37 5.49
N GLY A 75 -5.29 -6.21 5.64
CA GLY A 75 -5.06 -7.35 4.76
C GLY A 75 -6.23 -8.34 4.73
N LEU A 76 -6.77 -8.70 5.90
CA LEU A 76 -7.94 -9.58 5.99
C LEU A 76 -9.18 -8.93 5.36
N PHE A 77 -9.40 -7.65 5.60
CA PHE A 77 -10.52 -6.93 5.01
C PHE A 77 -10.47 -6.92 3.48
N VAL A 78 -9.30 -6.62 2.89
CA VAL A 78 -9.08 -6.67 1.44
C VAL A 78 -9.25 -8.10 0.91
N TYR A 79 -8.70 -9.10 1.61
CA TYR A 79 -8.88 -10.50 1.24
C TYR A 79 -10.36 -10.91 1.22
N LEU A 80 -11.13 -10.57 2.26
CA LEU A 80 -12.56 -10.90 2.32
C LEU A 80 -13.37 -10.17 1.25
N LEU A 81 -12.98 -8.95 0.88
CA LEU A 81 -13.61 -8.24 -0.23
C LEU A 81 -13.37 -8.93 -1.57
N LEU A 82 -12.12 -9.30 -1.87
CA LEU A 82 -11.71 -9.88 -3.15
C LEU A 82 -11.93 -11.39 -3.26
N SER A 83 -12.13 -12.08 -2.13
CA SER A 83 -12.40 -13.52 -2.09
C SER A 83 -13.62 -13.88 -2.95
N ARG A 84 -13.66 -15.11 -3.47
CA ARG A 84 -14.75 -15.62 -4.32
C ARG A 84 -16.15 -15.51 -3.70
N SER A 85 -16.24 -15.56 -2.37
CA SER A 85 -17.48 -15.36 -1.60
C SER A 85 -17.64 -13.93 -1.06
N GLY A 86 -16.69 -13.05 -1.36
CA GLY A 86 -16.64 -11.65 -0.98
C GLY A 86 -17.47 -10.74 -1.87
N ALA A 87 -17.65 -9.49 -1.44
CA ALA A 87 -18.44 -8.49 -2.17
C ALA A 87 -17.90 -8.21 -3.60
N LEU A 88 -16.60 -8.36 -3.82
CA LEU A 88 -15.92 -8.20 -5.11
C LEU A 88 -15.51 -9.55 -5.72
N GLY A 89 -16.01 -10.67 -5.21
CA GLY A 89 -15.62 -12.02 -5.67
C GLY A 89 -15.96 -12.33 -7.13
N GLY A 90 -16.93 -11.60 -7.70
CA GLY A 90 -17.30 -11.72 -9.11
C GLY A 90 -16.24 -11.22 -10.11
N LEU A 91 -15.18 -10.54 -9.64
CA LEU A 91 -14.09 -10.05 -10.51
C LEU A 91 -13.10 -11.16 -10.94
N GLY A 92 -13.17 -12.37 -10.35
CA GLY A 92 -12.35 -13.50 -10.77
C GLY A 92 -10.86 -13.40 -10.44
N TRP A 93 -10.52 -12.67 -9.37
CA TRP A 93 -9.17 -12.61 -8.79
C TRP A 93 -8.71 -13.96 -8.20
#